data_AF-A0A7X7LEU2-F1
#
_entry.id   AF-A0A7X7LEU2-F1
#
_cell.length_a   1.000
_cell.length_b   1.000
_cell.length_c   1.000
_cell.angle_alpha   90.00
_cell.angle_beta   90.00
_cell.angle_gamma   90.00
#
_symmetry.space_group_name_H-M   'P 1'
#
loop_
_entity.id
_entity.type
_entity.pdbx_description
1 polymer ?
#
loop_
_entity_poly.entity_id
_entity_poly.type
_entity_poly.pdbx_seq_one_letter_code
_entity_poly.pdbx_strand_id
1 'polypeptide(L)'
;IVSQSSCPVISIRKGECSTHLPERIVLPLDSTPETIQKIPFTIEIAKLFQSEVHIISLFSSHMPNVKTQVRHSTQMAVNMMKEKNVSCKTIELEADNHTVATLEYVKKINAGMVSIMTEQEFSPKNLLLGPYAQQMINQSPVPVLSLKTKVYQDTDETGLF
;
A
#
# COMPACT_ATOMS: atom_id res chain seq x y z
N ILE A 1 -2.87 -15.26 10.00
CA ILE A 1 -2.42 -15.41 8.60
C ILE A 1 -1.68 -14.17 8.14
N VAL A 2 -2.34 -13.02 7.97
CA VAL A 2 -1.69 -11.79 7.46
C VAL A 2 -0.48 -11.34 8.30
N SER A 3 -0.58 -11.39 9.64
CA SER A 3 0.53 -11.00 10.53
C SER A 3 1.76 -11.90 10.42
N GLN A 4 1.58 -13.21 10.19
CA GLN A 4 2.64 -14.22 10.31
C GLN A 4 3.18 -14.70 8.95
N SER A 5 2.49 -14.36 7.85
CA SER A 5 2.89 -14.79 6.51
C SER A 5 4.22 -14.16 6.09
N SER A 6 5.08 -14.97 5.44
CA SER A 6 6.31 -14.49 4.79
C SER A 6 6.08 -14.05 3.35
N CYS A 7 4.92 -14.35 2.76
CA CYS A 7 4.53 -13.95 1.41
C CYS A 7 3.37 -12.94 1.43
N PRO A 8 3.18 -12.17 0.34
CA PRO A 8 2.01 -11.30 0.18
C PRO A 8 0.70 -12.06 0.36
N VAL A 9 -0.26 -11.44 1.04
CA VAL A 9 -1.56 -12.06 1.35
C VAL A 9 -2.69 -11.22 0.78
N ILE A 10 -3.57 -11.83 0.00
CA ILE A 10 -4.83 -11.22 -0.40
C ILE A 10 -5.91 -11.64 0.59
N SER A 11 -6.49 -10.69 1.30
CA SER A 11 -7.60 -10.91 2.21
C SER A 11 -8.92 -10.51 1.54
N ILE A 12 -9.89 -11.42 1.52
CA ILE A 12 -11.22 -11.20 0.96
C ILE A 12 -12.24 -11.36 2.08
N ARG A 13 -13.08 -10.34 2.27
CA ARG A 13 -14.12 -10.38 3.30
C ARG A 13 -15.28 -11.24 2.81
N LYS A 14 -15.81 -12.10 3.70
CA LYS A 14 -16.96 -12.96 3.38
C LYS A 14 -18.17 -12.10 2.97
N GLY A 15 -18.75 -12.41 1.81
CA GLY A 15 -19.87 -11.66 1.23
C GLY A 15 -19.46 -10.47 0.36
N GLU A 16 -18.17 -10.11 0.34
CA GLU A 16 -17.61 -9.04 -0.48
C GLU A 16 -16.56 -9.62 -1.42
N CYS A 17 -17.04 -10.34 -2.44
CA CYS A 17 -16.20 -10.84 -3.52
C CYS A 17 -16.93 -10.65 -4.85
N SER A 18 -16.40 -9.75 -5.68
CA SER A 18 -16.75 -9.68 -7.10
C SER A 18 -16.28 -10.97 -7.79
N THR A 19 -17.09 -11.50 -8.70
CA THR A 19 -16.68 -12.61 -9.61
C THR A 19 -15.72 -12.14 -10.70
N HIS A 20 -15.47 -10.83 -10.80
CA HIS A 20 -14.63 -10.21 -11.81
C HIS A 20 -13.25 -9.85 -11.25
N LEU A 21 -12.24 -9.91 -12.13
CA LEU A 21 -10.88 -9.44 -11.85
C LEU A 21 -10.90 -7.93 -11.54
N PRO A 22 -9.97 -7.44 -10.70
CA PRO A 22 -9.95 -6.04 -10.32
C PRO A 22 -9.49 -5.17 -11.50
N GLU A 23 -10.39 -4.46 -12.16
CA GLU A 23 -10.03 -3.53 -13.25
C GLU A 23 -9.21 -2.32 -12.74
N ARG A 24 -9.38 -1.95 -11.47
CA ARG A 24 -8.69 -0.84 -10.82
C ARG A 24 -8.10 -1.28 -9.48
N ILE A 25 -6.84 -0.93 -9.27
CA ILE A 25 -6.12 -1.18 -8.00
C ILE A 25 -5.80 0.17 -7.36
N VAL A 26 -6.14 0.34 -6.10
CA VAL A 26 -5.78 1.54 -5.32
C VAL A 26 -4.47 1.28 -4.57
N LEU A 27 -3.50 2.19 -4.73
CA LEU A 27 -2.17 2.13 -4.12
C LEU A 27 -1.93 3.38 -3.24
N PRO A 28 -2.31 3.35 -1.93
CA PRO A 28 -1.98 4.39 -0.95
C PRO A 28 -0.48 4.53 -0.73
N LEU A 29 0.05 5.74 -0.90
CA LEU A 29 1.41 6.11 -0.53
C LEU A 29 1.34 7.24 0.50
N ASP A 30 2.15 7.11 1.55
CA ASP A 30 2.26 8.06 2.66
C ASP A 30 3.73 8.47 2.85
N SER A 31 4.05 9.07 3.99
CA SER A 31 5.39 9.56 4.29
C SER A 31 6.32 8.49 4.88
N THR A 32 5.85 7.25 5.03
CA THR A 32 6.69 6.17 5.58
C THR A 32 7.71 5.71 4.53
N PRO A 33 8.98 5.47 4.89
CA PRO A 33 9.98 4.92 3.96
C PRO A 33 9.54 3.57 3.35
N GLU A 34 8.80 2.76 4.11
CA GLU A 34 8.37 1.42 3.74
C GLU A 34 7.30 1.44 2.66
N THR A 35 6.60 2.57 2.47
CA THR A 35 5.47 2.71 1.54
C THR A 35 5.82 2.33 0.11
N ILE A 36 7.09 2.51 -0.30
CA ILE A 36 7.56 2.22 -1.66
C ILE A 36 7.75 0.72 -1.91
N GLN A 37 7.91 -0.08 -0.87
CA GLN A 37 8.23 -1.51 -0.99
C GLN A 37 7.09 -2.31 -1.65
N LYS A 38 5.84 -1.83 -1.57
CA LYS A 38 4.69 -2.45 -2.26
C LYS A 38 4.60 -2.14 -3.74
N ILE A 39 5.32 -1.14 -4.26
CA ILE A 39 5.18 -0.71 -5.66
C ILE A 39 5.51 -1.84 -6.66
N PRO A 40 6.68 -2.53 -6.57
CA PRO A 40 7.02 -3.59 -7.54
C PRO A 40 5.97 -4.70 -7.62
N PHE A 41 5.51 -5.17 -6.46
CA PHE A 41 4.53 -6.26 -6.43
C PHE A 41 3.15 -5.80 -6.88
N THR A 42 2.77 -4.56 -6.59
CA THR A 42 1.52 -3.98 -7.12
C THR A 42 1.56 -3.90 -8.65
N ILE A 43 2.71 -3.56 -9.25
CA ILE A 43 2.92 -3.60 -10.71
C ILE A 43 2.71 -5.01 -11.25
N GLU A 44 3.28 -6.03 -10.60
CA GLU A 44 3.13 -7.43 -11.01
C GLU A 44 1.66 -7.86 -11.01
N ILE A 45 0.92 -7.54 -9.94
CA ILE A 45 -0.50 -7.85 -9.83
C ILE A 45 -1.33 -7.07 -10.86
N ALA A 46 -1.02 -5.78 -11.08
CA ALA A 46 -1.69 -4.97 -12.09
C ALA A 46 -1.49 -5.54 -13.50
N LYS A 47 -0.29 -6.03 -13.83
CA LYS A 47 -0.03 -6.71 -15.10
C LYS A 47 -0.82 -7.99 -15.25
N LEU A 48 -0.85 -8.81 -14.19
CA LEU A 48 -1.57 -10.08 -14.20
C LEU A 48 -3.06 -9.89 -14.48
N PHE A 49 -3.65 -8.83 -13.92
CA PHE A 49 -5.08 -8.53 -14.06
C PHE A 49 -5.41 -7.48 -15.11
N GLN A 50 -4.40 -6.95 -15.82
CA GLN A 50 -4.54 -5.83 -16.76
C GLN A 50 -5.23 -4.60 -16.15
N SER A 51 -4.96 -4.35 -14.87
CA SER A 51 -5.59 -3.27 -14.09
C SER A 51 -4.94 -1.90 -14.33
N GLU A 52 -5.74 -0.84 -14.20
CA GLU A 52 -5.22 0.52 -13.99
C GLU A 52 -4.91 0.74 -12.50
N VAL A 53 -3.73 1.29 -12.19
CA VAL A 53 -3.34 1.59 -10.81
C VAL A 53 -3.62 3.05 -10.47
N HIS A 54 -4.46 3.28 -9.47
CA HIS A 54 -4.67 4.60 -8.88
C HIS A 54 -3.74 4.79 -7.69
N ILE A 55 -2.69 5.59 -7.89
CA ILE A 55 -1.73 5.98 -6.86
C ILE A 55 -2.34 7.15 -6.08
N ILE A 56 -2.60 6.94 -4.81
CA ILE A 56 -3.14 7.98 -3.91
C ILE A 56 -2.05 8.45 -2.95
N SER A 57 -1.67 9.72 -3.07
CA SER A 57 -0.76 10.42 -2.17
C SER A 57 -1.56 10.90 -0.95
N LEU A 58 -1.31 10.29 0.22
CA LEU A 58 -1.99 10.59 1.47
C LEU A 58 -1.16 11.55 2.32
N PHE A 59 -1.74 12.69 2.66
CA PHE A 59 -1.10 13.70 3.49
C PHE A 59 -1.78 13.79 4.86
N SER A 60 -1.03 13.48 5.92
CA SER A 60 -1.45 13.59 7.32
C SER A 60 -1.14 14.94 7.96
N SER A 61 -0.35 15.78 7.30
CA SER A 61 0.04 17.09 7.82
C SER A 61 0.18 18.13 6.72
N HIS A 62 -0.02 19.40 7.08
CA HIS A 62 0.28 20.53 6.19
C HIS A 62 1.78 20.86 6.12
N MET A 63 2.65 20.10 6.82
CA MET A 63 4.09 20.37 6.82
C MET A 63 4.68 20.14 5.42
N PRO A 64 5.35 21.14 4.83
CA PRO A 64 5.88 21.04 3.46
C PRO A 64 6.79 19.84 3.24
N ASN A 65 7.66 19.51 4.22
CA ASN A 65 8.62 18.41 4.09
C ASN A 65 7.92 17.04 3.98
N VAL A 66 6.86 16.82 4.74
CA VAL A 66 6.07 15.58 4.69
C VAL A 66 5.42 15.43 3.32
N LYS A 67 4.80 16.51 2.80
CA LYS A 67 4.20 16.50 1.46
C LYS A 67 5.21 16.20 0.36
N THR A 68 6.41 16.77 0.46
CA THR A 68 7.51 16.52 -0.49
C THR A 68 7.91 15.05 -0.50
N GLN A 69 8.00 14.40 0.67
CA GLN A 69 8.33 12.98 0.77
C GLN A 69 7.28 12.08 0.09
N VAL A 70 5.98 12.32 0.36
CA VAL A 70 4.91 11.53 -0.28
C VAL A 70 4.88 11.75 -1.80
N ARG A 71 5.10 12.99 -2.27
CA ARG A 71 5.19 13.29 -3.70
C ARG A 71 6.40 12.61 -4.36
N HIS A 72 7.53 12.53 -3.66
CA HIS A 72 8.68 11.78 -4.14
C HIS A 72 8.35 10.28 -4.31
N SER A 73 7.75 9.64 -3.29
CA SER A 73 7.28 8.25 -3.38
C SER A 73 6.28 8.05 -4.53
N THR A 74 5.40 9.03 -4.74
CA THR A 74 4.42 9.02 -5.84
C THR A 74 5.11 9.09 -7.20
N GLN A 75 6.09 9.97 -7.36
CA GLN A 75 6.84 10.09 -8.62
C GLN A 75 7.65 8.82 -8.91
N MET A 76 8.24 8.19 -7.89
CA MET A 76 8.90 6.89 -8.03
C MET A 76 7.92 5.84 -8.54
N ALA A 77 6.73 5.75 -7.96
CA ALA A 77 5.70 4.82 -8.39
C ALA A 77 5.29 5.07 -9.86
N VAL A 78 5.05 6.32 -10.26
CA VAL A 78 4.72 6.69 -11.65
C VAL A 78 5.83 6.26 -12.62
N ASN A 79 7.09 6.54 -12.29
CA ASN A 79 8.22 6.16 -13.13
C ASN A 79 8.31 4.65 -13.31
N MET A 80 8.19 3.88 -12.23
CA MET A 80 8.22 2.41 -12.29
C MET A 80 7.03 1.83 -13.06
N MET A 81 5.83 2.39 -12.91
CA MET A 81 4.65 1.98 -13.68
C MET A 81 4.87 2.24 -15.18
N LYS A 82 5.40 3.41 -15.54
CA LYS A 82 5.72 3.78 -16.92
C LYS A 82 6.77 2.85 -17.54
N GLU A 83 7.89 2.61 -16.85
CA GLU A 83 8.94 1.68 -17.29
C GLU A 83 8.41 0.26 -17.53
N LYS A 84 7.38 -0.13 -16.79
CA LYS A 84 6.79 -1.46 -16.85
C LYS A 84 5.52 -1.52 -17.71
N ASN A 85 5.14 -0.43 -18.38
CA ASN A 85 3.94 -0.31 -19.22
C ASN A 85 2.62 -0.64 -18.47
N VAL A 86 2.48 -0.15 -17.24
CA VAL A 86 1.23 -0.25 -16.45
C VAL A 86 0.54 1.12 -16.43
N SER A 87 -0.76 1.15 -16.77
CA SER A 87 -1.56 2.39 -16.70
C SER A 87 -1.67 2.84 -15.25
N CYS A 88 -1.44 4.12 -15.00
CA CYS A 88 -1.64 4.68 -13.66
C CYS A 88 -2.19 6.11 -13.68
N LYS A 89 -2.85 6.48 -12.58
CA LYS A 89 -3.34 7.83 -12.28
C LYS A 89 -2.88 8.23 -10.88
N THR A 90 -2.60 9.51 -10.68
CA THR A 90 -2.22 10.07 -9.39
C THR A 90 -3.34 10.93 -8.82
N ILE A 91 -3.56 10.81 -7.51
CA ILE A 91 -4.57 11.57 -6.76
C ILE A 91 -3.94 12.01 -5.44
N GLU A 92 -4.07 13.29 -5.12
CA GLU A 92 -3.65 13.86 -3.84
C GLU A 92 -4.85 13.93 -2.89
N LEU A 93 -4.72 13.37 -1.68
CA LEU A 93 -5.74 13.40 -0.63
C LEU A 93 -5.14 13.90 0.68
N GLU A 94 -5.76 14.93 1.27
CA GLU A 94 -5.48 15.37 2.64
C GLU A 94 -6.51 14.72 3.57
N ALA A 95 -6.04 14.01 4.60
CA ALA A 95 -6.93 13.35 5.55
C ALA A 95 -6.23 13.01 6.87
N ASP A 96 -6.94 13.22 7.98
CA ASP A 96 -6.49 12.77 9.30
C ASP A 96 -6.52 11.24 9.42
N ASN A 97 -7.51 10.60 8.80
CA ASN A 97 -7.63 9.14 8.73
C ASN A 97 -7.39 8.63 7.31
N HIS A 98 -6.16 8.17 7.06
CA HIS A 98 -5.72 7.59 5.80
C HIS A 98 -6.57 6.39 5.34
N THR A 99 -6.98 5.52 6.27
CA THR A 99 -7.80 4.34 5.93
C THR A 99 -9.16 4.77 5.41
N VAL A 100 -9.84 5.68 6.12
CA VAL A 100 -11.17 6.18 5.71
C VAL A 100 -11.09 6.85 4.34
N ALA A 101 -10.16 7.79 4.15
CA ALA A 101 -9.99 8.49 2.87
C ALA A 101 -9.68 7.53 1.71
N THR A 102 -8.84 6.52 1.95
CA THR A 102 -8.54 5.47 0.96
C THR A 102 -9.79 4.69 0.60
N LEU A 103 -10.57 4.24 1.59
CA LEU A 103 -11.77 3.43 1.37
C LEU A 103 -12.92 4.23 0.72
N GLU A 104 -13.05 5.51 1.03
CA GLU A 104 -13.96 6.41 0.32
C GLU A 104 -13.57 6.56 -1.15
N TYR A 105 -12.28 6.72 -1.42
CA TYR A 105 -11.77 6.77 -2.79
C TYR A 105 -12.02 5.45 -3.54
N VAL A 106 -11.74 4.31 -2.91
CA VAL A 106 -12.04 2.96 -3.43
C VAL A 106 -13.50 2.86 -3.88
N LYS A 107 -14.44 3.30 -3.03
CA LYS A 107 -15.88 3.30 -3.35
C LYS A 107 -16.20 4.26 -4.50
N LYS A 108 -15.64 5.48 -4.46
CA LYS A 108 -15.88 6.53 -5.47
C LYS A 108 -15.54 6.08 -6.88
N ILE A 109 -14.45 5.34 -7.06
CA ILE A 109 -13.99 4.86 -8.37
C ILE A 109 -14.38 3.42 -8.67
N ASN A 110 -15.18 2.78 -7.80
CA ASN A 110 -15.52 1.36 -7.88
C ASN A 110 -14.26 0.49 -8.10
N ALA A 111 -13.23 0.67 -7.25
CA ALA A 111 -12.01 -0.11 -7.36
C ALA A 111 -12.25 -1.57 -6.98
N GLY A 112 -11.44 -2.48 -7.53
CA GLY A 112 -11.57 -3.92 -7.27
C GLY A 112 -10.59 -4.45 -6.22
N MET A 113 -9.58 -3.66 -5.83
CA MET A 113 -8.57 -4.07 -4.85
C MET A 113 -7.83 -2.86 -4.27
N VAL A 114 -7.31 -2.99 -3.05
CA VAL A 114 -6.35 -2.05 -2.46
C VAL A 114 -5.05 -2.77 -2.09
N SER A 115 -3.90 -2.13 -2.34
CA SER A 115 -2.57 -2.65 -2.04
C SER A 115 -1.92 -1.87 -0.90
N ILE A 116 -1.64 -2.53 0.22
CA ILE A 116 -1.11 -1.91 1.44
C ILE A 116 0.15 -2.63 1.95
N MET A 117 0.89 -1.92 2.78
CA MET A 117 1.90 -2.52 3.65
C MET A 117 1.21 -3.02 4.93
N THR A 118 1.69 -4.14 5.47
CA THR A 118 1.44 -4.49 6.87
C THR A 118 2.51 -3.78 7.69
N GLU A 119 2.21 -2.57 8.17
CA GLU A 119 2.98 -2.02 9.28
C GLU A 119 2.86 -2.99 10.45
N GLN A 120 3.98 -3.33 11.07
CA GLN A 120 4.04 -4.26 12.19
C GLN A 120 4.62 -3.52 13.38
N GLU A 121 3.93 -3.58 14.52
CA GLU A 121 4.54 -3.15 15.77
C GLU A 121 5.53 -4.22 16.23
N PHE A 122 6.79 -3.85 16.38
CA PHE A 122 7.81 -4.76 16.88
C PHE A 122 7.74 -4.86 18.40
N SER A 123 7.20 -5.97 18.89
CA SER A 123 7.54 -6.51 20.22
C SER A 123 8.33 -7.80 20.02
N PRO A 124 9.47 -8.02 20.73
CA PRO A 124 10.31 -9.21 20.57
C PRO A 124 9.59 -10.57 20.74
N LYS A 125 8.34 -10.57 21.23
CA LYS A 125 7.57 -11.79 21.49
C LYS A 125 6.26 -11.90 20.72
N ASN A 126 5.75 -10.85 20.07
CA ASN A 126 4.46 -10.88 19.37
C ASN A 126 4.46 -9.97 18.14
N LEU A 127 4.25 -10.58 16.96
CA LEU A 127 4.07 -9.85 15.71
C LEU A 127 2.59 -9.51 15.54
N LEU A 128 2.25 -8.24 15.76
CA LEU A 128 0.89 -7.73 15.59
C LEU A 128 0.83 -6.82 14.36
N LEU A 129 -0.31 -6.83 13.67
CA LEU A 129 -0.58 -5.86 12.61
C LEU A 129 -0.77 -4.48 13.26
N GLY A 130 -0.19 -3.45 12.66
CA GLY A 130 -0.43 -2.08 13.05
C GLY A 130 -1.90 -1.67 12.82
N PRO A 131 -2.36 -0.60 13.48
CA PRO A 131 -3.75 -0.17 13.45
C PRO A 131 -4.24 0.15 12.02
N TYR A 132 -3.39 0.74 11.18
CA TYR A 132 -3.72 1.03 9.77
C TYR A 132 -4.09 -0.24 8.98
N ALA A 133 -3.24 -1.27 9.06
CA ALA A 133 -3.45 -2.53 8.34
C ALA A 133 -4.67 -3.29 8.89
N GLN A 134 -4.84 -3.34 10.22
CA GLN A 134 -6.02 -3.94 10.84
C GLN A 134 -7.31 -3.25 10.38
N GLN A 135 -7.33 -1.92 10.42
CA GLN A 135 -8.51 -1.15 10.02
C GLN A 135 -8.82 -1.37 8.54
N MET A 136 -7.81 -1.34 7.67
CA MET A 136 -7.99 -1.57 6.23
C MET A 136 -8.58 -2.95 5.95
N ILE A 137 -8.01 -4.02 6.52
CA ILE A 137 -8.49 -5.40 6.30
C ILE A 137 -9.92 -5.59 6.81
N ASN A 138 -10.26 -4.99 7.95
CA ASN A 138 -11.57 -5.18 8.59
C ASN A 138 -12.69 -4.36 7.95
N GLN A 139 -12.36 -3.21 7.35
CA GLN A 139 -13.36 -2.25 6.84
C GLN A 139 -13.41 -2.18 5.30
N SER A 140 -12.41 -2.72 4.60
CA SER A 140 -12.37 -2.64 3.14
C SER A 140 -13.53 -3.40 2.51
N PRO A 141 -14.26 -2.78 1.57
CA PRO A 141 -15.31 -3.45 0.80
C PRO A 141 -14.75 -4.27 -0.37
N VAL A 142 -13.43 -4.28 -0.55
CA VAL A 142 -12.73 -4.92 -1.65
C VAL A 142 -11.57 -5.75 -1.12
N PRO A 143 -11.08 -6.75 -1.87
CA PRO A 143 -9.86 -7.47 -1.54
C PRO A 143 -8.70 -6.54 -1.14
N VAL A 144 -8.00 -6.91 -0.07
CA VAL A 144 -6.83 -6.18 0.44
C VAL A 144 -5.57 -7.01 0.21
N LEU A 145 -4.72 -6.56 -0.71
CA LEU A 145 -3.38 -7.10 -0.91
C LEU A 145 -2.44 -6.51 0.14
N SER A 146 -1.95 -7.36 1.03
CA SER A 146 -1.10 -7.01 2.15
C SER A 146 0.33 -7.48 1.92
N LEU A 147 1.29 -6.54 1.93
CA LEU A 147 2.71 -6.81 1.79
C LEU A 147 3.46 -6.60 3.09
N LYS A 148 4.29 -7.58 3.45
CA LYS A 148 5.10 -7.48 4.65
C LYS A 148 6.23 -6.47 4.45
N THR A 149 6.34 -5.54 5.39
CA THR A 149 7.47 -4.62 5.49
C THR A 149 8.76 -5.40 5.67
N LYS A 150 9.75 -5.12 4.81
CA LYS A 150 11.13 -5.52 5.02
C LYS A 150 11.82 -4.43 5.81
N VAL A 151 12.22 -4.75 7.04
CA VAL A 151 13.10 -3.88 7.81
C VAL A 151 14.51 -4.11 7.28
N TYR A 152 15.13 -3.06 6.75
CA TYR A 152 16.57 -3.06 6.53
C TYR A 152 17.20 -2.81 7.89
N GLN A 153 17.81 -3.84 8.49
CA GLN A 153 18.72 -3.61 9.60
C GLN A 153 19.97 -2.97 8.99
N ASP A 154 20.34 -1.78 9.48
CA ASP A 154 21.67 -1.26 9.23
C ASP A 154 22.65 -2.35 9.71
N THR A 155 23.46 -2.86 8.78
CA THR A 155 24.57 -3.73 9.12
C THR A 155 25.51 -2.91 10.00
N ASP A 156 25.57 -3.27 11.27
CA ASP A 156 26.46 -2.64 12.24
C ASP A 156 27.88 -2.52 11.69
N GLU A 157 28.42 -1.33 11.87
CA GLU A 157 29.83 -0.99 11.77
C GLU A 157 30.68 -1.97 12.59
N THR A 158 31.36 -2.90 11.94
CA THR A 158 32.71 -3.29 12.35
C THR A 158 33.58 -3.42 11.12
N GLY A 159 34.10 -2.28 10.67
CA GLY A 159 35.36 -2.28 9.95
C GLY A 159 36.47 -2.74 10.90
N LEU A 160 37.18 -3.80 10.53
CA LEU A 160 38.55 -4.10 10.94
C LEU A 160 39.10 -5.08 9.90
N PHE A 161 39.86 -4.52 8.95
CA PHE A 161 40.96 -5.22 8.29
C PHE A 161 42.20 -5.11 9.20
#